data_AF-A0A0B1TC34-F1
#
_entry.id   AF-A0A0B1TC34-F1
#
_cell.length_a   1.000
_cell.length_b   1.000
_cell.length_c   1.000
_cell.angle_alpha   90.00
_cell.angle_beta   90.00
_cell.angle_gamma   90.00
#
_symmetry.space_group_name_H-M   'P 1'
#
loop_
_entity.id
_entity.type
_entity.pdbx_description
1 polymer ?
#
loop_
_entity_poly.entity_id
_entity_poly.type
_entity_poly.pdbx_seq_one_letter_code
_entity_poly.pdbx_strand_id
1 'polypeptide(L)'
;MTIMPEAVWDSTDAREIRGTDGQLFPPLLEEGGQVEIFAGPICRAVTMHFRDRTEFQNIAGFRYGFLPTIYDPTVPENRGFCNKNHTPTYFNATVQIPGCLPKGFLDISRCLPGSPRVYISQPHFLNAPLEVISSVEGMRSPSKKDDRTFVDIEPITGVPIRANRLVQINVGMTNGGLSIFPNMKNMIYPTLWMNETAQFDAGTRRQLDVLMFAKHLTSVIGVAFLTVGLLAFFAIVVTVVVYSVFRPRAEDEQAILQEESVEEEVGEI
;
A
#
# COMPACT_ATOMS: atom_id res chain seq x y z
N MET A 1 10.53 -4.13 16.14
CA MET A 1 9.28 -3.35 16.00
C MET A 1 9.51 -1.99 16.63
N THR A 2 9.28 -0.92 15.88
CA THR A 2 9.49 0.46 16.37
C THR A 2 8.15 1.01 16.85
N ILE A 3 8.11 1.46 18.09
CA ILE A 3 6.87 1.88 18.77
C ILE A 3 7.07 3.30 19.31
N MET A 4 6.08 4.16 19.10
CA MET A 4 6.06 5.52 19.65
C MET A 4 5.86 5.53 21.18
N PRO A 5 6.21 6.64 21.86
CA PRO A 5 5.97 6.79 23.30
C PRO A 5 4.48 6.65 23.68
N GLU A 6 4.22 6.17 24.90
CA GLU A 6 2.85 6.03 25.45
C GLU A 6 2.08 7.34 25.52
N ALA A 7 2.80 8.47 25.55
CA ALA A 7 2.20 9.79 25.54
C ALA A 7 1.42 10.10 24.23
N VAL A 8 1.71 9.41 23.12
CA VAL A 8 1.14 9.75 21.80
C VAL A 8 -0.24 9.10 21.59
N TRP A 9 -0.37 7.80 21.82
CA TRP A 9 -1.63 7.03 21.67
C TRP A 9 -1.84 6.02 22.79
N ASP A 10 -3.11 5.67 23.05
CA ASP A 10 -3.50 4.89 24.23
C ASP A 10 -3.22 3.38 24.07
N SER A 11 -3.22 2.85 22.83
CA SER A 11 -2.94 1.42 22.58
C SER A 11 -1.55 1.21 21.97
N THR A 12 -0.98 0.02 22.17
CA THR A 12 0.30 -0.36 21.56
C THR A 12 0.20 -0.38 20.04
N ASP A 13 -0.84 -0.98 19.47
CA ASP A 13 -1.04 -1.09 18.02
C ASP A 13 -1.15 0.27 17.33
N ALA A 14 -1.72 1.28 18.01
CA ALA A 14 -1.81 2.65 17.50
C ALA A 14 -0.45 3.35 17.47
N ARG A 15 0.49 2.92 18.32
CA ARG A 15 1.85 3.46 18.43
C ARG A 15 2.85 2.80 17.51
N GLU A 16 2.47 1.74 16.82
CA GLU A 16 3.37 1.08 15.87
C GLU A 16 3.68 1.97 14.67
N ILE A 17 4.95 2.04 14.33
CA ILE A 17 5.42 2.65 13.08
C ILE A 17 5.50 1.54 12.04
N ARG A 18 4.57 1.55 11.08
CA ARG A 18 4.46 0.56 9.99
C ARG A 18 4.46 1.26 8.63
N GLY A 19 4.85 0.52 7.60
CA GLY A 19 4.86 1.00 6.22
C GLY A 19 6.07 1.86 5.86
N THR A 20 6.01 2.48 4.68
CA THR A 20 7.02 3.45 4.22
C THR A 20 6.65 4.87 4.63
N ASP A 21 7.43 5.87 4.24
CA ASP A 21 7.07 7.29 4.40
C ASP A 21 6.07 7.79 3.35
N GLY A 22 5.65 6.92 2.42
CA GLY A 22 4.74 7.24 1.32
C GLY A 22 5.39 7.88 0.10
N GLN A 23 6.72 8.04 0.07
CA GLN A 23 7.45 8.54 -1.11
C GLN A 23 7.72 7.43 -2.14
N LEU A 24 7.93 6.21 -1.65
CA LEU A 24 8.11 5.00 -2.46
C LEU A 24 7.40 3.82 -1.79
N PHE A 25 7.03 2.83 -2.61
CA PHE A 25 6.37 1.60 -2.18
C PHE A 25 7.16 0.38 -2.65
N PRO A 26 6.95 -0.79 -2.01
CA PRO A 26 7.54 -2.03 -2.50
C PRO A 26 7.15 -2.32 -3.96
N PRO A 27 8.06 -2.91 -4.76
CA PRO A 27 7.76 -3.29 -6.14
C PRO A 27 6.81 -4.50 -6.20
N LEU A 28 6.29 -4.79 -7.39
CA LEU A 28 5.42 -5.94 -7.67
C LEU A 28 4.12 -5.93 -6.86
N LEU A 29 3.42 -4.79 -6.88
CA LEU A 29 2.12 -4.64 -6.23
C LEU A 29 1.07 -5.55 -6.88
N GLU A 30 0.30 -6.22 -6.03
CA GLU A 30 -0.85 -7.02 -6.44
C GLU A 30 -2.11 -6.16 -6.53
N GLU A 31 -2.94 -6.44 -7.55
CA GLU A 31 -4.24 -5.82 -7.68
C GLU A 31 -5.16 -6.24 -6.53
N GLY A 32 -5.94 -5.29 -6.00
CA GLY A 32 -6.79 -5.54 -4.82
C GLY A 32 -6.05 -5.53 -3.49
N GLY A 33 -4.72 -5.43 -3.50
CA GLY A 33 -3.90 -5.35 -2.29
C GLY A 33 -4.07 -4.04 -1.50
N GLN A 34 -3.24 -3.90 -0.47
CA GLN A 34 -3.17 -2.71 0.37
C GLN A 34 -1.72 -2.29 0.56
N VAL A 35 -1.52 -1.00 0.80
CA VAL A 35 -0.21 -0.42 1.13
C VAL A 35 -0.30 0.31 2.46
N GLU A 36 0.76 0.26 3.25
CA GLU A 36 0.86 0.99 4.51
C GLU A 36 1.88 2.11 4.41
N ILE A 37 1.55 3.25 5.01
CA ILE A 37 2.47 4.37 5.19
C ILE A 37 2.44 4.85 6.63
N PHE A 38 3.55 5.37 7.12
CA PHE A 38 3.61 6.13 8.35
C PHE A 38 3.47 7.62 8.05
N ALA A 39 2.30 8.18 8.37
CA ALA A 39 2.02 9.60 8.19
C ALA A 39 2.56 10.39 9.40
N GLY A 40 3.85 10.77 9.32
CA GLY A 40 4.55 11.51 10.37
C GLY A 40 3.82 12.73 10.92
N PRO A 41 3.23 13.63 10.09
CA PRO A 41 2.51 14.81 10.58
C PRO A 41 1.29 14.53 11.47
N ILE A 42 0.73 13.32 11.42
CA ILE A 42 -0.39 12.89 12.26
C ILE A 42 0.01 11.76 13.22
N CYS A 43 1.31 11.49 13.36
CA CYS A 43 1.90 10.44 14.18
C CYS A 43 1.19 9.08 14.06
N ARG A 44 0.82 8.63 12.86
CA ARG A 44 -0.01 7.42 12.71
C ARG A 44 0.37 6.61 11.48
N ALA A 45 0.46 5.29 11.64
CA ALA A 45 0.44 4.35 10.52
C ALA A 45 -0.97 4.25 9.93
N VAL A 46 -1.08 4.38 8.61
CA VAL A 46 -2.34 4.32 7.87
C VAL A 46 -2.25 3.34 6.72
N THR A 47 -3.33 2.58 6.52
CA THR A 47 -3.45 1.61 5.43
C THR A 47 -4.30 2.21 4.32
N MET A 48 -3.78 2.17 3.09
CA MET A 48 -4.48 2.58 1.88
C MET A 48 -4.84 1.33 1.08
N HIS A 49 -6.08 1.27 0.60
CA HIS A 49 -6.60 0.10 -0.10
C HIS A 49 -6.73 0.39 -1.58
N PHE A 50 -6.48 -0.62 -2.40
CA PHE A 50 -6.74 -0.56 -3.83
C PHE A 50 -8.18 -0.09 -4.12
N ARG A 51 -8.33 0.77 -5.13
CA ARG A 51 -9.60 1.29 -5.60
C ARG A 51 -9.84 0.92 -7.05
N ASP A 52 -8.96 1.39 -7.92
CA ASP A 52 -9.18 1.36 -9.36
C ASP A 52 -7.84 1.21 -10.10
N ARG A 53 -7.89 0.64 -11.30
CA ARG A 53 -6.81 0.78 -12.29
C ARG A 53 -6.85 2.18 -12.87
N THR A 54 -5.68 2.77 -13.06
CA THR A 54 -5.52 4.14 -13.58
C THR A 54 -4.44 4.17 -14.64
N GLU A 55 -4.48 5.20 -15.47
CA GLU A 55 -3.42 5.52 -16.39
C GLU A 55 -3.11 7.00 -16.24
N PHE A 56 -1.83 7.33 -16.10
CA PHE A 56 -1.38 8.71 -16.04
C PHE A 56 -0.17 8.87 -16.95
N GLN A 57 -0.32 9.74 -17.95
CA GLN A 57 0.70 9.99 -18.97
C GLN A 57 1.22 8.70 -19.63
N ASN A 58 0.33 7.78 -20.03
CA ASN A 58 0.64 6.47 -20.63
C ASN A 58 1.38 5.48 -19.72
N ILE A 59 1.43 5.74 -18.41
CA ILE A 59 1.91 4.79 -17.41
C ILE A 59 0.72 4.21 -16.66
N ALA A 60 0.60 2.89 -16.67
CA ALA A 60 -0.42 2.17 -15.90
C ALA A 60 -0.11 2.27 -14.40
N GLY A 61 -1.14 2.43 -13.59
CA GLY A 61 -1.01 2.55 -12.14
C GLY A 61 -2.20 2.01 -11.39
N PHE A 62 -1.99 1.65 -10.13
CA PHE A 62 -3.03 1.27 -9.19
C PHE A 62 -3.32 2.43 -8.25
N ARG A 63 -4.59 2.81 -8.14
CA ARG A 63 -5.05 3.83 -7.20
C ARG A 63 -5.28 3.21 -5.84
N TYR A 64 -4.62 3.75 -4.83
CA TYR A 64 -4.86 3.45 -3.42
C TYR A 64 -5.49 4.64 -2.71
N GLY A 65 -6.39 4.37 -1.77
CA GLY A 65 -7.06 5.42 -0.98
C GLY A 65 -7.64 4.91 0.33
N PHE A 66 -7.89 5.83 1.25
CA PHE A 66 -8.41 5.49 2.58
C PHE A 66 -9.85 4.99 2.56
N LEU A 67 -10.18 4.09 3.49
CA LEU A 67 -11.57 3.70 3.73
C LEU A 67 -12.33 4.85 4.42
N PRO A 68 -13.67 4.96 4.21
CA PRO A 68 -14.51 5.92 4.93
C PRO A 68 -14.44 5.79 6.46
N THR A 69 -13.99 4.65 6.96
CA THR A 69 -13.88 4.30 8.37
C THR A 69 -12.53 4.64 9.01
N ILE A 70 -11.58 5.27 8.29
CA ILE A 70 -10.23 5.55 8.82
C ILE A 70 -10.22 6.36 10.13
N TYR A 71 -11.21 7.24 10.31
CA TYR A 71 -11.41 8.06 11.51
C TYR A 71 -12.74 7.75 12.20
N ASP A 72 -13.17 6.49 12.15
CA ASP A 72 -14.40 6.04 12.80
C ASP A 72 -14.06 5.35 14.14
N PRO A 73 -14.36 5.96 15.30
CA PRO A 73 -14.03 5.40 16.60
C PRO A 73 -14.86 4.14 16.96
N THR A 74 -15.91 3.83 16.20
CA THR A 74 -16.69 2.58 16.41
C THR A 74 -15.89 1.33 16.01
N VAL A 75 -14.96 1.51 15.06
CA VAL A 75 -14.09 0.47 14.52
C VAL A 75 -12.99 0.14 15.54
N PRO A 76 -12.83 -1.14 15.95
CA PRO A 76 -11.92 -1.54 17.03
C PRO A 76 -10.48 -1.02 16.86
N GLU A 77 -9.97 -1.06 15.63
CA GLU A 77 -8.62 -0.65 15.23
C GLU A 77 -8.39 0.86 15.50
N ASN A 78 -9.45 1.66 15.52
CA ASN A 78 -9.35 3.09 15.74
C ASN A 78 -9.45 3.53 17.21
N ARG A 79 -9.87 2.62 18.11
CA ARG A 79 -10.12 2.98 19.51
C ARG A 79 -8.86 3.46 20.25
N GLY A 80 -7.69 3.00 19.81
CA GLY A 80 -6.38 3.41 20.33
C GLY A 80 -6.01 4.87 20.05
N PHE A 81 -6.66 5.51 19.07
CA PHE A 81 -6.42 6.91 18.70
C PHE A 81 -7.34 7.90 19.44
N CYS A 82 -8.25 7.40 20.28
CA CYS A 82 -9.03 8.25 21.16
C CYS A 82 -8.19 8.72 22.36
N ASN A 83 -8.59 9.85 22.96
CA ASN A 83 -8.03 10.32 24.23
C ASN A 83 -9.15 10.35 25.27
N LYS A 84 -9.40 9.19 25.90
CA LYS A 84 -10.62 8.92 26.67
C LYS A 84 -10.87 9.92 27.79
N ASN A 85 -9.80 10.43 28.40
CA ASN A 85 -9.87 11.27 29.59
C ASN A 85 -9.89 12.77 29.29
N HIS A 86 -9.44 13.21 28.10
CA HIS A 86 -9.24 14.64 27.81
C HIS A 86 -10.01 15.16 26.59
N THR A 87 -10.64 14.27 25.82
CA THR A 87 -11.46 14.66 24.67
C THR A 87 -12.75 15.32 25.14
N PRO A 88 -13.01 16.61 24.82
CA PRO A 88 -14.25 17.28 25.19
C PRO A 88 -15.44 16.73 24.44
N THR A 89 -16.61 16.84 25.05
CA THR A 89 -17.88 16.58 24.39
C THR A 89 -18.28 17.80 23.56
N TYR A 90 -18.34 17.62 22.24
CA TYR A 90 -18.79 18.61 21.25
C TYR A 90 -20.21 18.33 20.78
N PHE A 91 -20.56 17.04 20.65
CA PHE A 91 -21.88 16.58 20.20
C PHE A 91 -22.51 15.67 21.26
N ASN A 92 -23.79 15.32 21.05
CA ASN A 92 -24.49 14.39 21.92
C ASN A 92 -23.91 12.96 21.83
N ALA A 93 -24.31 12.09 22.76
CA ALA A 93 -23.80 10.72 22.85
C ALA A 93 -24.16 9.83 21.64
N THR A 94 -25.12 10.22 20.81
CA THR A 94 -25.47 9.49 19.58
C THR A 94 -24.50 9.77 18.44
N VAL A 95 -23.89 10.96 18.41
CA VAL A 95 -22.94 11.39 17.37
C VAL A 95 -21.48 11.20 17.81
N GLN A 96 -21.21 11.42 19.10
CA GLN A 96 -19.87 11.36 19.67
C GLN A 96 -19.83 10.36 20.83
N ILE A 97 -18.99 9.33 20.67
CA ILE A 97 -18.69 8.38 21.74
C ILE A 97 -17.91 9.12 22.85
N PRO A 98 -18.30 9.02 24.13
CA PRO A 98 -17.56 9.64 25.23
C PRO A 98 -16.07 9.28 25.20
N GLY A 99 -15.21 10.30 25.28
CA GLY A 99 -13.75 10.11 25.25
C GLY A 99 -13.13 9.97 23.85
N CYS A 100 -13.93 10.06 22.78
CA CYS A 100 -13.46 10.09 21.39
C CYS A 100 -14.02 11.33 20.67
N LEU A 101 -13.39 11.73 19.58
CA LEU A 101 -13.99 12.69 18.64
C LEU A 101 -15.12 11.99 17.84
N PRO A 102 -16.08 12.74 17.25
CA PRO A 102 -17.05 12.14 16.35
C PRO A 102 -16.36 11.51 15.13
N LYS A 103 -17.06 10.57 14.49
CA LYS A 103 -16.58 9.94 13.24
C LYS A 103 -16.17 10.99 12.22
N GLY A 104 -15.03 10.76 11.58
CA GLY A 104 -14.45 11.64 10.56
C GLY A 104 -13.30 12.52 11.05
N PHE A 105 -12.96 12.43 12.34
CA PHE A 105 -11.91 13.24 12.97
C PHE A 105 -10.88 12.40 13.69
N LEU A 106 -9.63 12.89 13.68
CA LEU A 106 -8.50 12.35 14.43
C LEU A 106 -7.94 13.44 15.33
N ASP A 107 -7.75 13.14 16.61
CA ASP A 107 -7.12 14.05 17.56
C ASP A 107 -5.59 13.93 17.47
N ILE A 108 -4.91 14.94 16.91
CA ILE A 108 -3.45 14.95 16.82
C ILE A 108 -2.78 15.79 17.91
N SER A 109 -3.54 16.22 18.92
CA SER A 109 -3.03 17.14 19.96
C SER A 109 -1.74 16.63 20.59
N ARG A 110 -1.71 15.35 21.02
CA ARG A 110 -0.55 14.75 21.68
C ARG A 110 0.66 14.50 20.76
N CYS A 111 0.46 14.55 19.45
CA CYS A 111 1.52 14.45 18.44
C CYS A 111 2.25 15.80 18.26
N LEU A 112 1.60 16.91 18.62
CA LEU A 112 2.12 18.25 18.40
C LEU A 112 2.79 18.82 19.65
N PRO A 113 3.89 19.60 19.49
CA PRO A 113 4.51 20.30 20.61
C PRO A 113 3.52 21.22 21.33
N GLY A 114 3.49 21.15 22.66
CA GLY A 114 2.58 21.94 23.51
C GLY A 114 1.15 21.41 23.60
N SER A 115 0.86 20.26 22.96
CA SER A 115 -0.45 19.59 23.01
C SER A 115 -1.68 20.47 22.67
N PRO A 116 -1.64 21.31 21.61
CA PRO A 116 -2.78 22.13 21.24
C PRO A 116 -3.95 21.26 20.75
N ARG A 117 -5.21 21.69 21.00
CA ARG A 117 -6.42 20.98 20.56
C ARG A 117 -6.62 21.05 19.04
N VAL A 118 -5.80 20.33 18.27
CA VAL A 118 -5.82 20.31 16.80
C VAL A 118 -6.31 18.95 16.32
N TYR A 119 -7.31 18.98 15.45
CA TYR A 119 -7.98 17.80 14.92
C TYR A 119 -7.86 17.75 13.41
N ILE A 120 -7.59 16.56 12.87
CA ILE A 120 -7.51 16.31 11.43
C ILE A 120 -8.78 15.66 10.95
N SER A 121 -9.29 16.12 9.82
CA SER A 121 -10.39 15.47 9.08
C SER A 121 -10.07 15.44 7.60
N GLN A 122 -10.89 14.72 6.84
CA GLN A 122 -10.95 14.96 5.39
C GLN A 122 -11.66 16.30 5.13
N PRO A 123 -11.39 16.96 3.98
CA PRO A 123 -12.00 18.25 3.67
C PRO A 123 -13.52 18.20 3.69
N HIS A 124 -14.11 19.32 4.09
CA HIS A 124 -15.55 19.50 4.22
C HIS A 124 -16.23 18.46 5.13
N PHE A 125 -15.47 17.91 6.09
CA PHE A 125 -15.88 16.80 6.96
C PHE A 125 -16.37 15.55 6.19
N LEU A 126 -15.71 15.22 5.07
CA LEU A 126 -16.02 14.01 4.31
C LEU A 126 -15.99 12.76 5.21
N ASN A 127 -17.07 11.96 5.11
CA ASN A 127 -17.35 10.74 5.89
C ASN A 127 -17.76 10.97 7.36
N ALA A 128 -17.95 12.22 7.80
CA ALA A 128 -18.55 12.52 9.10
C ALA A 128 -20.10 12.39 9.08
N PRO A 129 -20.76 12.26 10.25
CA PRO A 129 -22.22 12.32 10.36
C PRO A 129 -22.78 13.67 9.91
N LEU A 130 -24.04 13.67 9.47
CA LEU A 130 -24.70 14.86 8.92
C LEU A 130 -24.80 15.99 9.96
N GLU A 131 -24.99 15.65 11.22
CA GLU A 131 -25.02 16.57 12.37
C GLU A 131 -23.69 17.31 12.54
N VAL A 132 -22.57 16.65 12.19
CA VAL A 132 -21.25 17.28 12.25
C VAL A 132 -21.01 18.15 11.04
N ILE A 133 -21.39 17.69 9.84
CA ILE A 133 -21.29 18.46 8.60
C ILE A 133 -22.12 19.76 8.70
N SER A 134 -23.34 19.67 9.24
CA SER A 134 -24.26 20.80 9.40
C SER A 134 -23.95 21.71 10.59
N SER A 135 -22.94 21.37 11.41
CA SER A 135 -22.54 22.20 12.56
C SER A 135 -21.82 23.50 12.16
N VAL A 136 -21.40 23.61 10.90
CA VAL A 136 -20.70 24.78 10.36
C VAL A 136 -21.42 25.28 9.12
N GLU A 137 -21.85 26.55 9.18
CA GLU A 137 -22.41 27.24 8.02
C GLU A 137 -21.30 27.75 7.09
N GLY A 138 -21.57 27.78 5.79
CA GLY A 138 -20.64 28.28 4.76
C GLY A 138 -19.67 27.23 4.20
N MET A 139 -19.67 26.02 4.75
CA MET A 139 -18.91 24.89 4.21
C MET A 139 -19.67 24.24 3.04
N ARG A 140 -18.97 23.96 1.92
CA ARG A 140 -19.55 23.19 0.81
C ARG A 140 -19.87 21.76 1.26
N SER A 141 -20.94 21.16 0.73
CA SER A 141 -21.23 19.74 0.96
C SER A 141 -20.07 18.84 0.49
N PRO A 142 -19.66 17.83 1.28
CA PRO A 142 -18.50 16.99 0.95
C PRO A 142 -18.75 16.14 -0.29
N SER A 143 -17.72 16.03 -1.14
CA SER A 143 -17.73 15.29 -2.39
C SER A 143 -16.67 14.19 -2.36
N LYS A 144 -17.12 12.94 -2.57
CA LYS A 144 -16.20 11.80 -2.74
C LYS A 144 -15.25 11.96 -3.93
N LYS A 145 -15.58 12.80 -4.91
CA LYS A 145 -14.72 13.04 -6.06
C LYS A 145 -13.62 14.05 -5.74
N ASP A 146 -13.97 15.10 -4.99
CA ASP A 146 -13.11 16.28 -4.84
C ASP A 146 -12.35 16.29 -3.50
N ASP A 147 -12.84 15.57 -2.49
CA ASP A 147 -12.33 15.62 -1.11
C ASP A 147 -11.61 14.33 -0.67
N ARG A 148 -11.28 13.43 -1.61
CA ARG A 148 -10.61 12.15 -1.32
C ARG A 148 -9.10 12.23 -1.50
N THR A 149 -8.36 11.76 -0.49
CA THR A 149 -6.93 11.47 -0.62
C THR A 149 -6.71 10.16 -1.39
N PHE A 150 -5.81 10.18 -2.37
CA PHE A 150 -5.37 9.01 -3.12
C PHE A 150 -3.92 9.10 -3.54
N VAL A 151 -3.34 7.94 -3.88
CA VAL A 151 -2.06 7.82 -4.59
C VAL A 151 -2.20 6.79 -5.69
N ASP A 152 -1.74 7.13 -6.89
CA ASP A 152 -1.62 6.24 -8.03
C ASP A 152 -0.16 5.76 -8.09
N ILE A 153 0.04 4.45 -8.07
CA ILE A 153 1.37 3.82 -7.98
C ILE A 153 1.57 2.91 -9.19
N GLU A 154 2.71 3.00 -9.87
CA GLU A 154 3.07 2.04 -10.92
C GLU A 154 3.37 0.67 -10.27
N PRO A 155 2.63 -0.39 -10.63
CA PRO A 155 2.62 -1.63 -9.86
C PRO A 155 3.93 -2.42 -9.92
N ILE A 156 4.69 -2.33 -11.01
CA ILE A 156 5.91 -3.13 -11.17
C ILE A 156 7.04 -2.60 -10.28
N THR A 157 7.19 -1.28 -10.23
CA THR A 157 8.32 -0.59 -9.58
C THR A 157 7.98 -0.03 -8.20
N GLY A 158 6.69 0.18 -7.90
CA GLY A 158 6.25 0.81 -6.65
C GLY A 158 6.43 2.33 -6.62
N VAL A 159 6.71 2.96 -7.76
CA VAL A 159 6.90 4.41 -7.88
C VAL A 159 5.53 5.12 -7.94
N PRO A 160 5.27 6.12 -7.07
CA PRO A 160 4.08 6.97 -7.20
C PRO A 160 4.15 7.81 -8.48
N ILE A 161 3.11 7.71 -9.32
CA ILE A 161 3.03 8.47 -10.57
C ILE A 161 2.19 9.75 -10.41
N ARG A 162 1.19 9.71 -9.52
CA ARG A 162 0.33 10.84 -9.18
C ARG A 162 -0.22 10.65 -7.76
N ALA A 163 -0.13 11.67 -6.93
CA ALA A 163 -0.73 11.69 -5.60
C ALA A 163 -1.57 12.94 -5.41
N ASN A 164 -2.62 12.80 -4.61
CA ASN A 164 -3.48 13.90 -4.19
C ASN A 164 -3.80 13.71 -2.71
N ARG A 165 -3.20 14.53 -1.85
CA ARG A 165 -3.40 14.52 -0.40
C ARG A 165 -4.27 15.70 0.00
N LEU A 166 -5.46 15.37 0.48
CA LEU A 166 -6.50 16.29 0.89
C LEU A 166 -6.72 16.14 2.40
N VAL A 167 -6.42 17.19 3.14
CA VAL A 167 -6.49 17.22 4.60
C VAL A 167 -7.10 18.53 5.08
N GLN A 168 -7.86 18.45 6.17
CA GLN A 168 -8.42 19.62 6.83
C GLN A 168 -7.95 19.69 8.28
N ILE A 169 -7.48 20.88 8.66
CA ILE A 169 -7.05 21.22 10.00
C ILE A 169 -8.19 21.92 10.70
N ASN A 170 -8.54 21.43 11.88
CA ASN A 170 -9.61 21.94 12.71
C ASN A 170 -9.08 22.21 14.12
N VAL A 171 -9.67 23.18 14.81
CA VAL A 171 -9.32 23.52 16.19
C VAL A 171 -10.50 23.21 17.11
N GLY A 172 -10.23 22.44 18.15
CA GLY A 172 -11.22 22.15 19.20
C GLY A 172 -11.34 23.33 20.16
N MET A 173 -12.50 24.00 20.16
CA MET A 173 -12.80 25.11 21.06
C MET A 173 -13.77 24.66 22.14
N THR A 174 -13.41 24.91 23.40
CA THR A 174 -14.28 24.63 24.55
C THR A 174 -14.70 25.92 25.23
N ASN A 175 -15.87 25.94 25.87
CA ASN A 175 -16.24 27.03 26.77
C ASN A 175 -15.31 27.02 27.99
N GLY A 176 -14.21 27.77 27.89
CA GLY A 176 -13.16 27.86 28.89
C GLY A 176 -13.38 28.99 29.91
N GLY A 177 -14.60 29.54 30.01
CA GLY A 177 -14.89 30.64 30.94
C GLY A 177 -14.21 31.96 30.60
N LEU A 178 -13.77 32.12 29.33
CA LEU A 178 -13.23 33.40 28.85
C LEU A 178 -14.33 34.46 28.87
N SER A 179 -14.06 35.59 29.53
CA SER A 179 -15.03 36.69 29.71
C SER A 179 -15.53 37.27 28.39
N ILE A 180 -14.72 37.21 27.34
CA ILE A 180 -15.09 37.65 25.99
C ILE A 180 -16.03 36.68 25.25
N PHE A 181 -16.10 35.41 25.69
CA PHE A 181 -16.93 34.36 25.08
C PHE A 181 -17.78 33.60 26.12
N PRO A 182 -18.60 34.28 26.93
CA PRO A 182 -19.28 33.67 28.08
C PRO A 182 -20.29 32.58 27.67
N ASN A 183 -20.89 32.71 26.48
CA ASN A 183 -21.95 31.84 25.98
C ASN A 183 -21.50 30.95 24.81
N MET A 184 -20.19 30.82 24.56
CA MET A 184 -19.71 29.97 23.48
C MET A 184 -20.01 28.50 23.81
N LYS A 185 -20.50 27.74 22.83
CA LYS A 185 -20.63 26.29 22.94
C LYS A 185 -19.32 25.61 22.54
N ASN A 186 -19.09 24.40 23.03
CA ASN A 186 -17.98 23.60 22.52
C ASN A 186 -18.21 23.37 21.02
N MET A 187 -17.19 23.63 20.20
CA MET A 187 -17.26 23.42 18.76
C MET A 187 -15.92 23.00 18.18
N ILE A 188 -15.97 22.28 17.06
CA ILE A 188 -14.79 21.97 16.24
C ILE A 188 -14.78 22.97 15.10
N TYR A 189 -13.83 23.91 15.13
CA TYR A 189 -13.76 25.00 14.17
C TYR A 189 -12.85 24.61 12.99
N PRO A 190 -13.38 24.48 11.75
CA PRO A 190 -12.56 24.20 10.58
C PRO A 190 -11.74 25.44 10.23
N THR A 191 -10.42 25.30 10.24
CA THR A 191 -9.51 26.45 10.09
C THR A 191 -9.05 26.60 8.65
N LEU A 192 -8.55 25.51 8.06
CA LEU A 192 -8.13 25.46 6.68
C LEU A 192 -8.13 24.03 6.17
N TRP A 193 -8.25 23.87 4.86
CA TRP A 193 -7.97 22.60 4.17
C TRP A 193 -6.89 22.82 3.13
N MET A 194 -6.13 21.77 2.85
CA MET A 194 -5.02 21.79 1.91
C MET A 194 -5.21 20.67 0.90
N ASN A 195 -4.91 20.98 -0.34
CA ASN A 195 -4.82 20.03 -1.43
C ASN A 195 -3.38 20.04 -1.93
N GLU A 196 -2.65 18.99 -1.57
CA GLU A 196 -1.28 18.78 -1.96
C GLU A 196 -1.24 17.72 -3.05
N THR A 197 -0.89 18.15 -4.26
CA THR A 197 -0.77 17.27 -5.42
C THR A 197 0.68 17.04 -5.76
N ALA A 198 1.04 15.80 -6.08
CA ALA A 198 2.33 15.45 -6.65
C ALA A 198 2.10 14.68 -7.96
N GLN A 199 2.91 14.95 -8.96
CA GLN A 199 2.93 14.25 -10.25
C GLN A 199 4.39 14.06 -10.63
N PHE A 200 4.73 12.90 -11.19
CA PHE A 200 6.07 12.71 -11.70
C PHE A 200 6.40 13.72 -12.83
N ASP A 201 7.63 14.22 -12.87
CA ASP A 201 8.08 15.09 -13.94
C ASP A 201 8.58 14.27 -15.15
N ALA A 202 8.87 14.94 -16.26
CA ALA A 202 9.34 14.29 -17.48
C ALA A 202 10.68 13.54 -17.28
N GLY A 203 11.55 14.01 -16.38
CA GLY A 203 12.82 13.36 -16.04
C GLY A 203 12.59 12.06 -15.28
N THR A 204 11.79 12.09 -14.21
CA THR A 204 11.42 10.88 -13.46
C THR A 204 10.69 9.88 -14.35
N ARG A 205 9.77 10.34 -15.21
CA ARG A 205 9.11 9.48 -16.20
C ARG A 205 10.12 8.79 -17.12
N ARG A 206 11.11 9.51 -17.65
CA ARG A 206 12.14 8.91 -18.52
C ARG A 206 12.95 7.85 -17.79
N GLN A 207 13.26 8.06 -16.50
CA GLN A 207 13.93 7.05 -15.68
C GLN A 207 13.06 5.80 -15.52
N LEU A 208 11.75 5.98 -15.29
CA LEU A 208 10.80 4.89 -15.19
C LEU A 208 10.67 4.11 -16.51
N ASP A 209 10.61 4.81 -17.65
CA ASP A 209 10.57 4.20 -18.99
C ASP A 209 11.82 3.35 -19.26
N VAL A 210 13.01 3.86 -18.92
CA VAL A 210 14.27 3.12 -19.06
C VAL A 210 14.26 1.87 -18.18
N LEU A 211 13.77 1.98 -16.94
CA LEU A 211 13.67 0.85 -16.02
C LEU A 211 12.69 -0.22 -16.51
N MET A 212 11.51 0.18 -17.00
CA MET A 212 10.52 -0.73 -17.57
C MET A 212 11.03 -1.40 -18.84
N PHE A 213 11.69 -0.64 -19.73
CA PHE A 213 12.29 -1.19 -20.95
C PHE A 213 13.40 -2.21 -20.62
N ALA A 214 14.29 -1.89 -19.68
CA ALA A 214 15.35 -2.78 -19.25
C ALA A 214 14.77 -4.09 -18.68
N LYS A 215 13.77 -4.01 -17.79
CA LYS A 215 13.07 -5.19 -17.25
C LYS A 215 12.47 -6.05 -18.37
N HIS A 216 11.76 -5.43 -19.31
CA HIS A 216 11.13 -6.15 -20.42
C HIS A 216 12.18 -6.84 -21.29
N LEU A 217 13.26 -6.14 -21.66
CA LEU A 217 14.35 -6.68 -22.45
C LEU A 217 15.02 -7.86 -21.76
N THR A 218 15.36 -7.73 -20.47
CA THR A 218 15.95 -8.82 -19.68
C THR A 218 15.01 -10.02 -19.60
N SER A 219 13.70 -9.80 -19.42
CA SER A 219 12.72 -10.88 -19.38
C SER A 219 12.61 -11.61 -20.73
N VAL A 220 12.57 -10.89 -21.85
CA VAL A 220 12.50 -11.48 -23.20
C VAL A 220 13.76 -12.29 -23.50
N ILE A 221 14.94 -11.71 -23.26
CA ILE A 221 16.23 -12.39 -23.47
C ILE A 221 16.33 -13.64 -22.58
N GLY A 222 15.93 -13.53 -21.32
CA GLY A 222 15.94 -14.67 -20.38
C GLY A 222 15.03 -15.81 -20.85
N VAL A 223 13.80 -15.52 -21.26
CA VAL A 223 12.87 -16.53 -21.81
C VAL A 223 13.40 -17.13 -23.11
N ALA A 224 13.99 -16.31 -23.99
CA ALA A 224 14.60 -16.81 -25.23
C ALA A 224 15.77 -17.78 -24.95
N PHE A 225 16.68 -17.45 -24.04
CA PHE A 225 17.77 -18.36 -23.68
C PHE A 225 17.28 -19.64 -23.00
N LEU A 226 16.29 -19.56 -22.11
CA LEU A 226 15.70 -20.74 -21.47
C LEU A 226 15.00 -21.66 -22.49
N THR A 227 14.25 -21.10 -23.43
CA THR A 227 13.58 -21.89 -24.48
C THR A 227 14.59 -22.55 -25.42
N VAL A 228 15.62 -21.84 -25.89
CA VAL A 228 16.69 -22.42 -26.71
C VAL A 228 17.46 -23.49 -25.93
N GLY A 229 17.77 -23.24 -24.65
CA GLY A 229 18.43 -24.21 -23.78
C GLY A 229 17.62 -25.48 -23.58
N LEU A 230 16.30 -25.36 -23.35
CA LEU A 230 15.39 -26.51 -23.25
C LEU A 230 15.31 -27.29 -24.56
N LEU A 231 15.18 -26.62 -25.71
CA LEU A 231 15.15 -27.27 -27.01
C LEU A 231 16.45 -28.03 -27.30
N ALA A 232 17.60 -27.43 -27.00
CA ALA A 232 18.90 -28.08 -27.13
C ALA A 232 19.03 -29.29 -26.19
N PHE A 233 18.57 -29.16 -24.94
CA PHE A 233 18.55 -30.25 -23.98
C PHE A 233 17.69 -31.42 -24.47
N PHE A 234 16.47 -31.17 -24.93
CA PHE A 234 15.61 -32.22 -25.49
C PHE A 234 16.21 -32.85 -26.75
N ALA A 235 16.83 -32.06 -27.64
CA ALA A 235 17.50 -32.59 -28.82
C ALA A 235 18.67 -33.52 -28.44
N ILE A 236 19.47 -33.16 -27.43
CA ILE A 236 20.55 -34.00 -26.92
C ILE A 236 19.98 -35.29 -26.31
N VAL A 237 18.96 -35.20 -25.46
CA VAL A 237 18.32 -36.37 -24.84
C VAL A 237 17.76 -37.31 -25.92
N VAL A 238 17.05 -36.78 -26.92
CA VAL A 238 16.54 -37.60 -28.05
C VAL A 238 17.70 -38.24 -28.80
N THR A 239 18.77 -37.50 -29.07
CA THR A 239 19.94 -38.04 -29.76
C THR A 239 20.60 -39.17 -28.97
N VAL A 240 20.75 -39.02 -27.65
CA VAL A 240 21.31 -40.05 -26.76
C VAL A 240 20.38 -41.27 -26.69
N VAL A 241 19.07 -41.07 -26.57
CA VAL A 241 18.10 -42.19 -26.54
C VAL A 241 18.11 -42.94 -27.87
N VAL A 242 18.03 -42.24 -29.00
CA VAL A 242 18.16 -42.84 -30.33
C VAL A 242 19.49 -43.58 -30.45
N TYR A 243 20.60 -42.97 -30.05
CA TYR A 243 21.90 -43.63 -30.09
C TYR A 243 21.96 -44.86 -29.18
N SER A 244 21.32 -44.86 -28.00
CA SER A 244 21.30 -46.00 -27.08
C SER A 244 20.37 -47.13 -27.51
N VAL A 245 19.25 -46.81 -28.20
CA VAL A 245 18.27 -47.80 -28.69
C VAL A 245 18.67 -48.36 -30.05
N PHE A 246 19.25 -47.53 -30.92
CA PHE A 246 19.77 -47.91 -32.23
C PHE A 246 21.25 -48.28 -32.22
N ARG A 247 21.94 -48.24 -31.07
CA ARG A 247 23.24 -48.91 -30.94
C ARG A 247 22.97 -50.36 -31.29
N PRO A 248 23.46 -50.85 -32.43
CA PRO A 248 23.08 -52.16 -32.88
C PRO A 248 23.58 -53.16 -31.86
N ARG A 249 22.74 -54.16 -31.58
CA ARG A 249 23.07 -55.48 -31.03
C ARG A 249 24.20 -56.19 -31.80
N ALA A 250 24.93 -55.50 -32.67
CA ALA A 250 26.07 -55.97 -33.43
C ALA A 250 27.35 -56.04 -32.59
N GLU A 251 27.52 -55.18 -31.56
CA GLU A 251 28.64 -55.36 -30.61
C GLU A 251 28.40 -56.57 -29.69
N ASP A 252 27.14 -56.83 -29.30
CA ASP A 252 26.78 -58.02 -28.53
C ASP A 252 26.79 -59.31 -29.39
N GLU A 253 26.30 -59.27 -30.64
CA GLU A 253 26.36 -60.43 -31.55
C GLU A 253 27.79 -60.77 -32.00
N GLN A 254 28.67 -59.78 -32.24
CA GLN A 254 30.07 -60.06 -32.56
C GLN A 254 30.84 -60.62 -31.36
N ALA A 255 30.53 -60.20 -30.14
CA ALA A 255 31.12 -60.77 -28.94
C ALA A 255 30.70 -62.24 -28.74
N ILE A 256 29.42 -62.57 -28.98
CA ILE A 256 28.91 -63.94 -28.87
C ILE A 256 29.48 -64.84 -29.98
N LEU A 257 29.56 -64.37 -31.23
CA LEU A 257 30.13 -65.14 -32.34
C LEU A 257 31.64 -65.37 -32.20
N GLN A 258 32.38 -64.44 -31.56
CA GLN A 258 33.78 -64.66 -31.21
C GLN A 258 33.93 -65.69 -30.09
N GLU A 259 33.10 -65.65 -29.04
CA GLU A 259 33.11 -66.69 -28.00
C GLU A 259 32.78 -68.08 -28.56
N GLU A 260 31.77 -68.19 -29.43
CA GLU A 260 31.35 -69.45 -30.06
C GLU A 260 32.44 -70.02 -30.99
N SER A 261 33.15 -69.16 -31.75
CA SER A 261 34.28 -69.57 -32.59
C SER A 261 35.51 -70.04 -31.79
N VAL A 262 35.72 -69.48 -30.60
CA VAL A 262 36.83 -69.86 -29.71
C VAL A 262 36.52 -71.17 -28.98
N GLU A 263 35.25 -71.45 -28.65
CA GLU A 263 34.85 -72.77 -28.12
C GLU A 263 34.92 -73.88 -29.18
N GLU A 264 34.58 -73.61 -30.45
CA GLU A 264 34.72 -74.58 -31.54
C GLU A 264 36.19 -74.97 -31.81
N GLU A 265 37.12 -74.01 -31.80
CA GLU A 265 38.57 -74.30 -31.98
C GLU A 265 39.18 -75.06 -30.78
N VAL A 266 38.62 -74.93 -29.58
CA VAL A 266 39.12 -75.63 -28.38
C VAL A 266 38.51 -77.05 -28.26
N GLY A 267 37.40 -77.33 -28.95
CA GLY A 267 36.73 -78.64 -28.96
C GLY A 267 37.34 -79.70 -29.92
N GLU A 268 38.20 -79.30 -30.85
CA GLU A 268 38.80 -80.20 -31.88
C GLU A 268 40.23 -80.68 -31.57
N ILE A 269 40.70 -80.65 -30.31
CA ILE A 269 42.02 -81.17 -29.90
C ILE A 269 41.89 -82.37 -28.95
#